data_AF-A0A2N0NNK2-F1
#
_entry.id   AF-A0A2N0NNK2-F1
#
_cell.length_a   1.000
_cell.length_b   1.000
_cell.length_c   1.000
_cell.angle_alpha   90.00
_cell.angle_beta   90.00
_cell.angle_gamma   90.00
#
_symmetry.space_group_name_H-M   'P 1'
#
loop_
_entity.id
_entity.type
_entity.pdbx_description
1 polymer ?
#
loop_
_entity_poly.entity_id
_entity_poly.type
_entity_poly.pdbx_seq_one_letter_code
_entity_poly.pdbx_strand_id
1 'polypeptide(L)'
;MKILKNSHQQTSRNLSRYKRVVAFLDRLLEFPPFPHSSIVAMDKAYNFTTVRNVEVCYRWQKVCLLAEYEPMFPHVAKFVTQQGRMKYVRPIYRMLKNTKKGSDLAKKTFIENKSFYHPITATMIERDIF
;
A
#
# COMPACT_ATOMS: atom_id res chain seq x y z
N MET A 1 -37.07 15.08 -4.18
CA MET A 1 -36.20 14.41 -5.18
C MET A 1 -34.92 15.20 -5.54
N LYS A 2 -34.28 15.91 -4.58
CA LYS A 2 -33.02 16.67 -4.81
C LYS A 2 -31.79 16.12 -4.06
N ILE A 3 -31.97 15.17 -3.14
CA ILE A 3 -30.89 14.65 -2.27
C ILE A 3 -30.03 13.60 -2.99
N LEU A 4 -30.59 12.86 -3.95
CA LEU A 4 -29.88 11.77 -4.65
C LEU A 4 -28.96 12.23 -5.81
N LYS A 5 -29.08 13.47 -6.31
CA LYS A 5 -28.27 13.95 -7.45
C LYS A 5 -26.87 14.44 -7.02
N ASN A 6 -26.69 14.87 -5.77
CA ASN A 6 -25.41 15.37 -5.26
C ASN A 6 -24.39 14.27 -4.95
N SER A 7 -24.82 13.07 -4.55
CA SER A 7 -23.93 11.95 -4.23
C SER A 7 -23.22 11.39 -5.47
N HIS A 8 -23.92 11.26 -6.60
CA HIS A 8 -23.35 10.77 -7.86
C HIS A 8 -22.32 11.74 -8.46
N GLN A 9 -22.58 13.05 -8.43
CA GLN A 9 -21.63 14.06 -8.90
C GLN A 9 -20.38 14.16 -8.01
N GLN A 10 -20.54 14.08 -6.69
CA GLN A 10 -19.41 14.08 -5.75
C GLN A 10 -18.56 12.81 -5.88
N THR A 11 -19.19 11.66 -6.07
CA THR A 11 -18.51 10.37 -6.29
C THR A 11 -17.70 10.38 -7.60
N SER A 12 -18.27 10.92 -8.67
CA SER A 12 -17.58 11.06 -9.97
C SER A 12 -16.36 12.01 -9.88
N ARG A 13 -16.52 13.16 -9.21
CA ARG A 13 -15.41 14.10 -8.96
C ARG A 13 -14.28 13.47 -8.11
N ASN A 14 -14.63 12.71 -7.07
CA ASN A 14 -13.66 12.00 -6.24
C ASN A 14 -12.94 10.87 -7.00
N LEU A 15 -13.64 10.13 -7.85
CA LEU A 15 -13.05 9.10 -8.70
C LEU A 15 -12.01 9.70 -9.67
N SER A 16 -12.33 10.85 -10.28
CA SER A 16 -11.39 11.60 -11.12
C SER A 16 -10.15 12.03 -10.34
N ARG A 17 -10.32 12.52 -9.10
CA ARG A 17 -9.21 12.89 -8.22
C ARG A 17 -8.30 11.71 -7.90
N TYR A 18 -8.86 10.56 -7.51
CA TYR A 18 -8.05 9.39 -7.17
C TYR A 18 -7.30 8.81 -8.38
N LYS A 19 -7.89 8.85 -9.58
CA LYS A 19 -7.19 8.44 -10.80
C LYS A 19 -5.93 9.26 -11.05
N ARG A 20 -6.00 10.59 -10.85
CA ARG A 20 -4.83 11.48 -10.98
C ARG A 20 -3.76 11.19 -9.92
N VAL A 21 -4.17 10.97 -8.67
CA VAL A 21 -3.25 10.60 -7.59
C VAL A 21 -2.58 9.25 -7.86
N VAL A 22 -3.34 8.27 -8.34
CA VAL A 22 -2.81 6.96 -8.74
C VAL A 22 -1.77 7.11 -9.85
N ALA A 23 -2.07 7.86 -10.91
CA ALA A 23 -1.12 8.12 -11.99
C ALA A 23 0.14 8.84 -11.50
N PHE A 24 -0.01 9.80 -10.59
CA PHE A 24 1.11 10.48 -9.94
C PHE A 24 2.00 9.52 -9.17
N LEU A 25 1.42 8.68 -8.30
CA LEU A 25 2.17 7.70 -7.51
C LEU A 25 2.81 6.62 -8.40
N ASP A 26 2.13 6.18 -9.47
CA ASP A 26 2.72 5.28 -10.46
C ASP A 26 3.97 5.91 -11.10
N ARG A 27 3.90 7.19 -11.47
CA ARG A 27 5.05 7.92 -12.01
C ARG A 27 6.18 8.06 -10.99
N LEU A 28 5.90 8.23 -9.70
CA LEU A 28 6.95 8.25 -8.67
C LEU A 28 7.71 6.92 -8.58
N LEU A 29 7.03 5.78 -8.78
CA LEU A 29 7.64 4.46 -8.74
C LEU A 29 8.61 4.17 -9.89
N GLU A 30 8.68 5.04 -10.90
CA GLU A 30 9.61 4.94 -12.04
C GLU A 30 10.96 5.63 -11.75
N PHE A 31 11.06 6.41 -10.66
CA PHE A 31 12.29 7.06 -10.25
C PHE A 31 13.07 6.24 -9.21
N PRO A 32 14.38 6.51 -9.03
CA PRO A 32 15.12 5.98 -7.90
C PRO A 32 14.46 6.34 -6.55
N PRO A 33 14.73 5.57 -5.49
CA PRO A 33 14.13 5.82 -4.18
C PRO A 33 14.35 7.27 -3.69
N PHE A 34 13.27 7.89 -3.22
CA PHE A 34 13.32 9.26 -2.73
C PHE A 34 13.93 9.34 -1.32
N PRO A 35 14.62 10.44 -0.97
CA PRO A 35 15.07 10.70 0.39
C PRO A 35 13.90 10.71 1.38
N HIS A 36 14.14 10.29 2.63
CA HIS A 36 13.11 10.25 3.67
C HIS A 36 12.47 11.62 3.93
N SER A 37 13.22 12.71 3.81
CA SER A 37 12.69 14.08 3.91
C SER A 37 11.60 14.35 2.86
N SER A 38 11.79 13.89 1.62
CA SER A 38 10.79 13.99 0.55
C SER A 38 9.56 13.12 0.83
N ILE A 39 9.75 11.91 1.35
CA ILE A 39 8.64 11.03 1.77
C ILE A 39 7.77 11.73 2.83
N VAL A 40 8.40 12.30 3.86
CA VAL A 40 7.72 13.05 4.93
C VAL A 40 7.00 14.28 4.38
N ALA A 41 7.65 15.05 3.50
CA ALA A 41 7.04 16.23 2.89
C ALA A 41 5.80 15.87 2.05
N MET A 42 5.88 14.79 1.26
CA MET A 42 4.75 14.28 0.48
C MET A 42 3.61 13.81 1.38
N ASP A 43 3.92 13.07 2.45
CA ASP A 43 2.86 12.59 3.35
C ASP A 43 2.19 13.75 4.10
N LYS A 44 2.96 14.77 4.52
CA LYS A 44 2.40 15.98 5.13
C LYS A 44 1.50 16.75 4.18
N ALA A 45 1.85 16.81 2.89
CA ALA A 45 1.09 17.55 1.89
C ALA A 45 -0.19 16.83 1.45
N TYR A 46 -0.16 15.50 1.37
CA TYR A 46 -1.22 14.71 0.74
C TYR A 46 -1.93 13.73 1.68
N ASN A 47 -1.43 13.52 2.90
CA ASN A 47 -1.93 12.57 3.89
C ASN A 47 -2.08 11.13 3.35
N PHE A 48 -1.11 10.68 2.54
CA PHE A 48 -1.20 9.39 1.87
C PHE A 48 -1.21 8.20 2.84
N THR A 49 -0.54 8.29 3.99
CA THR A 49 -0.50 7.22 5.00
C THR A 49 -1.88 6.91 5.59
N THR A 50 -2.78 7.91 5.62
CA THR A 50 -4.12 7.77 6.22
C THR A 50 -5.24 7.56 5.19
N VAL A 51 -4.90 7.54 3.90
CA VAL A 51 -5.88 7.43 2.83
C VAL A 51 -6.57 6.06 2.84
N ARG A 52 -7.90 6.04 2.70
CA ARG A 52 -8.69 4.79 2.66
C ARG A 52 -8.73 4.12 1.29
N ASN A 53 -8.40 4.86 0.23
CA ASN A 53 -8.43 4.32 -1.12
C ASN A 53 -7.30 3.29 -1.28
N VAL A 54 -7.67 2.02 -1.50
CA VAL A 54 -6.73 0.89 -1.59
C VAL A 54 -5.69 1.07 -2.70
N GLU A 55 -6.05 1.65 -3.83
CA GLU A 55 -5.13 1.84 -4.96
C GLU A 55 -4.07 2.90 -4.65
N VAL A 56 -4.43 3.94 -3.89
CA VAL A 56 -3.50 4.96 -3.41
C VAL A 56 -2.63 4.40 -2.29
N CYS A 57 -3.24 3.76 -1.29
CA CYS A 57 -2.55 3.18 -0.14
C CYS A 57 -1.48 2.15 -0.60
N TYR A 58 -1.86 1.25 -1.51
CA TYR A 58 -0.97 0.27 -2.11
C TYR A 58 0.26 0.92 -2.76
N ARG A 59 0.06 1.95 -3.61
CA ARG A 59 1.18 2.61 -4.30
C ARG A 59 2.04 3.43 -3.37
N TRP A 60 1.43 4.14 -2.42
CA TRP A 60 2.17 4.93 -1.43
C TRP A 60 3.09 4.05 -0.58
N GLN A 61 2.59 2.90 -0.13
CA GLN A 61 3.42 1.92 0.58
C GLN A 61 4.58 1.41 -0.27
N LYS A 62 4.36 1.15 -1.56
CA LYS A 62 5.45 0.78 -2.47
C LYS A 62 6.53 1.87 -2.55
N VAL A 63 6.13 3.14 -2.68
CA VAL A 63 7.08 4.28 -2.71
C VAL A 63 7.91 4.30 -1.42
N CYS A 64 7.27 4.15 -0.27
CA CYS A 64 7.95 4.15 1.03
C CYS A 64 8.86 2.93 1.23
N LEU A 65 8.43 1.74 0.78
CA LEU A 65 9.23 0.51 0.86
C LEU A 65 10.47 0.57 -0.04
N LEU A 66 10.35 1.15 -1.24
CA LEU A 66 11.52 1.39 -2.11
C LEU A 66 12.54 2.32 -1.45
N ALA A 67 12.06 3.34 -0.72
CA ALA A 67 12.89 4.25 0.07
C ALA A 67 13.37 3.66 1.41
N GLU A 68 13.03 2.40 1.72
CA GLU A 68 13.29 1.77 3.02
C GLU A 68 12.86 2.67 4.21
N TYR A 69 11.73 3.37 4.08
CA TYR A 69 11.21 4.27 5.11
C TYR A 69 10.54 3.47 6.24
N GLU A 70 11.31 3.09 7.25
CA GLU A 70 10.91 2.24 8.38
C GLU A 70 9.63 2.68 9.12
N PRO A 71 9.34 3.98 9.33
CA PRO A 71 8.09 4.38 9.98
C PRO A 71 6.81 3.91 9.24
N MET A 72 6.91 3.55 7.97
CA MET A 72 5.80 2.99 7.19
C MET A 72 5.56 1.49 7.47
N PHE A 73 6.51 0.77 8.05
CA PHE A 73 6.44 -0.69 8.18
C PHE A 73 5.23 -1.19 9.01
N PRO A 74 4.85 -0.54 10.13
CA PRO A 74 3.63 -0.93 10.85
C PRO A 74 2.35 -0.74 10.02
N HIS A 75 2.29 0.29 9.18
CA HIS A 75 1.16 0.53 8.28
C HIS A 75 1.11 -0.52 7.17
N VAL A 76 2.26 -0.95 6.67
CA VAL A 76 2.39 -2.05 5.69
C VAL A 76 1.90 -3.37 6.30
N ALA A 77 2.36 -3.71 7.49
CA ALA A 77 1.92 -4.92 8.20
C ALA A 77 0.40 -4.92 8.41
N LYS A 78 -0.15 -3.79 8.87
CA LYS A 78 -1.61 -3.63 9.01
C LYS A 78 -2.36 -3.76 7.69
N PHE A 79 -1.83 -3.19 6.60
CA PHE A 79 -2.48 -3.26 5.30
C PHE A 79 -2.58 -4.68 4.77
N VAL A 80 -1.50 -5.47 4.87
CA VAL A 80 -1.49 -6.84 4.34
C VAL A 80 -2.38 -7.78 5.15
N THR A 81 -2.65 -7.50 6.43
CA THR A 81 -3.58 -8.30 7.26
C THR A 81 -5.05 -7.90 7.11
N GLN A 82 -5.33 -6.74 6.51
CA GLN A 82 -6.69 -6.26 6.26
C GLN A 82 -7.17 -6.51 4.82
N GLN A 83 -6.27 -6.90 3.91
CA GLN A 83 -6.56 -7.11 2.50
C GLN A 83 -6.18 -8.54 2.09
N GLY A 84 -7.05 -9.26 1.39
CA GLY A 84 -6.74 -10.62 0.91
C GLY A 84 -6.35 -10.71 -0.56
N ARG A 85 -6.50 -9.62 -1.33
CA ARG A 85 -6.36 -9.67 -2.80
C ARG A 85 -4.89 -9.78 -3.21
N MET A 86 -4.53 -10.87 -3.88
CA MET A 86 -3.15 -11.15 -4.34
C MET A 86 -2.49 -9.98 -5.08
N LYS A 87 -3.25 -9.21 -5.87
CA LYS A 87 -2.78 -7.99 -6.57
C LYS A 87 -2.03 -7.04 -5.63
N TYR A 88 -2.43 -6.96 -4.37
CA TYR A 88 -1.87 -6.05 -3.38
C TYR A 88 -0.90 -6.75 -2.43
N VAL A 89 -1.35 -7.82 -1.78
CA VAL A 89 -0.58 -8.41 -0.66
C VAL A 89 0.72 -9.04 -1.11
N ARG A 90 0.72 -9.76 -2.23
CA ARG A 90 1.89 -10.51 -2.68
C ARG A 90 3.05 -9.59 -3.07
N PRO A 91 2.85 -8.53 -3.89
CA PRO A 91 3.91 -7.55 -4.14
C PRO A 91 4.40 -6.85 -2.87
N ILE A 92 3.50 -6.49 -1.94
CA ILE A 92 3.88 -5.79 -0.71
C ILE A 92 4.74 -6.68 0.20
N TYR A 93 4.36 -7.96 0.41
CA TYR A 93 5.18 -8.90 1.19
C TYR A 93 6.58 -9.07 0.60
N ARG A 94 6.70 -9.22 -0.74
CA ARG A 94 8.00 -9.29 -1.42
C ARG A 94 8.85 -8.05 -1.17
N MET A 95 8.25 -6.87 -1.32
CA MET A 95 8.96 -5.60 -1.13
C MET A 95 9.40 -5.43 0.31
N LEU A 96 8.52 -5.68 1.29
CA LEU A 96 8.85 -5.61 2.71
C LEU A 96 9.99 -6.58 3.05
N LYS A 97 9.90 -7.83 2.57
CA LYS A 97 10.94 -8.85 2.78
C LYS A 97 12.30 -8.44 2.21
N ASN A 98 12.32 -7.70 1.11
CA ASN A 98 13.56 -7.28 0.43
C ASN A 98 14.17 -6.00 1.02
N THR A 99 13.52 -5.33 1.97
CA THR A 99 14.15 -4.23 2.72
C THR A 99 15.15 -4.77 3.75
N LYS A 100 16.12 -3.97 4.17
CA LYS A 100 17.18 -4.41 5.10
C LYS A 100 16.63 -4.85 6.46
N LYS A 101 15.53 -4.25 6.92
CA LYS A 101 14.96 -4.46 8.26
C LYS A 101 13.54 -5.04 8.25
N GLY A 102 12.95 -5.25 7.07
CA GLY A 102 11.55 -5.69 6.95
C GLY A 102 11.37 -7.20 6.80
N SER A 103 12.45 -7.97 6.57
CA SER A 103 12.39 -9.43 6.40
C SER A 103 11.67 -10.15 7.56
N ASP A 104 12.12 -9.90 8.79
CA ASP A 104 11.54 -10.55 9.96
C ASP A 104 10.11 -10.11 10.20
N LEU A 105 9.80 -8.84 9.97
CA LEU A 105 8.44 -8.33 10.06
C LEU A 105 7.52 -8.97 9.02
N ALA A 106 7.98 -9.15 7.78
CA ALA A 106 7.20 -9.81 6.73
C ALA A 106 6.87 -11.26 7.12
N LYS A 107 7.88 -12.03 7.56
CA LYS A 107 7.72 -13.42 7.98
C LYS A 107 6.80 -13.54 9.20
N LYS A 108 7.03 -12.74 10.24
CA LYS A 108 6.20 -12.71 11.45
C LYS A 108 4.75 -12.38 11.12
N THR A 109 4.51 -11.30 10.38
CA THR A 109 3.16 -10.86 9.99
C THR A 109 2.44 -11.95 9.20
N PHE A 110 3.13 -12.63 8.28
CA PHE A 110 2.54 -13.72 7.51
C PHE A 110 2.19 -14.92 8.40
N ILE A 111 3.08 -15.39 9.26
CA ILE A 111 2.84 -16.55 10.13
C ILE A 111 1.62 -16.29 11.03
N GLU A 112 1.57 -15.13 11.67
CA GLU A 112 0.48 -14.75 12.58
C GLU A 112 -0.88 -14.63 11.87
N ASN A 113 -0.89 -14.38 10.56
CA ASN A 113 -2.11 -14.11 9.78
C ASN A 113 -2.31 -15.10 8.62
N LYS A 114 -1.62 -16.25 8.61
CA LYS A 114 -1.65 -17.20 7.49
C LYS A 114 -3.07 -17.70 7.19
N SER A 115 -3.87 -17.94 8.23
CA SER A 115 -5.25 -18.43 8.17
C SER A 115 -6.24 -17.41 7.59
N PHE A 116 -5.89 -16.12 7.56
CA PHE A 116 -6.74 -15.08 6.96
C PHE A 116 -6.76 -15.18 5.42
N TYR A 117 -5.69 -15.65 4.81
CA TYR A 117 -5.58 -15.72 3.35
C TYR A 117 -6.25 -16.97 2.78
N HIS A 118 -6.82 -16.84 1.58
CA HIS A 118 -7.19 -18.00 0.78
C HIS A 118 -5.96 -18.92 0.58
N PRO A 119 -6.10 -20.27 0.62
CA PRO A 119 -4.96 -21.19 0.57
C PRO A 119 -3.96 -20.90 -0.55
N ILE A 120 -4.45 -20.65 -1.78
CA ILE A 120 -3.60 -20.28 -2.93
C ILE A 120 -2.79 -19.00 -2.66
N THR A 121 -3.39 -18.00 -2.01
CA THR A 121 -2.70 -16.75 -1.66
C THR A 121 -1.65 -17.01 -0.58
N ALA A 122 -1.99 -17.79 0.45
CA ALA A 122 -1.06 -18.16 1.51
C ALA A 122 0.17 -18.89 0.96
N THR A 123 -0.03 -19.93 0.15
CA THR A 123 1.05 -20.69 -0.51
C THR A 123 1.94 -19.78 -1.36
N MET A 124 1.33 -18.83 -2.07
CA MET A 124 2.09 -17.91 -2.93
C MET A 124 2.90 -16.88 -2.16
N ILE A 125 2.38 -16.37 -1.04
CA ILE A 125 3.13 -15.47 -0.18
C ILE A 125 4.26 -16.23 0.52
N GLU A 126 3.97 -17.41 1.07
CA GLU A 126 4.94 -18.27 1.76
C GLU A 126 6.16 -18.55 0.89
N ARG A 127 5.93 -19.00 -0.36
CA ARG A 127 7.00 -19.26 -1.34
C ARG A 127 7.85 -18.03 -1.67
N ASP A 128 7.29 -16.83 -1.54
CA ASP A 128 8.00 -15.61 -1.92
C ASP A 128 8.83 -15.00 -0.78
N ILE A 129 8.55 -15.34 0.49
CA ILE A 129 9.17 -14.70 1.66
C ILE A 129 9.98 -15.64 2.55
N PHE A 130 9.85 -16.96 2.40
CA PHE A 130 10.68 -17.98 3.02
C PHE A 130 11.64 -18.58 2.00
#